data_AF-A0A8H1LB98-F1
#
_entry.id   AF-A0A8H1LB98-F1
#
_cell.length_a   1.000
_cell.length_b   1.000
_cell.length_c   1.000
_cell.angle_alpha   90.00
_cell.angle_beta   90.00
_cell.angle_gamma   90.00
#
_symmetry.space_group_name_H-M   'P 1'
#
loop_
_entity.id
_entity.type
_entity.pdbx_description
1 polymer ?
#
loop_
_entity_poly.entity_id
_entity_poly.type
_entity_poly.pdbx_seq_one_letter_code
_entity_poly.pdbx_strand_id
1 'polypeptide(L)'
;MTFEEQRSLDGLAREFAGKLTELTRGVLGKDSPRFHAVNMGKHVRVAAISDDEKYVPIPVKINDEVRLHLLVEHFCCWDGKTEFLATDKSLVKLHYAGVPEPLLRWEYVRTWQNPPGAHVQVHAHRDEMAYLLRLAENGRPRAGLRRDRMPRLSEMHVPVGGHRMRPCLEDVLLFLYREFHIDTEPGWRDVVAKHLAEWRLVQLKSAVRDAPEAAVEVLRDLGYEIVGPKVVPPRPDPDKVKLFWP
;
A
#
# COMPACT_ATOMS: atom_id res chain seq x y z
N MET A 1 -26.97 -0.96 5.24
CA MET A 1 -26.19 0.24 5.56
C MET A 1 -27.14 1.42 5.57
N THR A 2 -27.21 2.11 6.69
CA THR A 2 -28.05 3.30 6.85
C THR A 2 -27.42 4.50 6.14
N PHE A 3 -28.21 5.57 5.94
CA PHE A 3 -27.70 6.81 5.34
C PHE A 3 -26.58 7.45 6.19
N GLU A 4 -26.69 7.37 7.52
CA GLU A 4 -25.68 7.91 8.44
C GLU A 4 -24.38 7.10 8.41
N GLU A 5 -24.47 5.77 8.39
CA GLU A 5 -23.31 4.89 8.21
C GLU A 5 -22.61 5.17 6.88
N GLN A 6 -23.37 5.39 5.80
CA GLN A 6 -22.77 5.74 4.50
C GLN A 6 -22.03 7.08 4.56
N ARG A 7 -22.65 8.11 5.15
CA ARG A 7 -22.05 9.45 5.26
C ARG A 7 -20.75 9.42 6.08
N SER A 8 -20.71 8.61 7.13
CA SER A 8 -19.51 8.40 7.95
C SER A 8 -18.39 7.70 7.15
N LEU A 9 -18.71 6.64 6.41
CA LEU A 9 -17.76 5.92 5.56
C LEU A 9 -17.13 6.84 4.50
N ASP A 10 -17.95 7.65 3.85
CA ASP A 10 -17.51 8.62 2.86
C ASP A 10 -16.55 9.66 3.48
N GLY A 11 -16.80 10.08 4.72
CA GLY A 11 -15.89 10.95 5.49
C GLY A 11 -14.52 10.31 5.71
N LEU A 12 -14.49 9.10 6.26
CA LEU A 12 -13.26 8.35 6.51
C LEU A 12 -12.47 8.07 5.21
N ALA A 13 -13.17 7.75 4.13
CA ALA A 13 -12.54 7.53 2.83
C ALA A 13 -11.93 8.82 2.25
N ARG A 14 -12.55 9.99 2.46
CA ARG A 14 -11.99 11.29 2.06
C ARG A 14 -10.74 11.63 2.87
N GLU A 15 -10.73 11.35 4.18
CA GLU A 15 -9.52 11.52 5.00
C GLU A 15 -8.39 10.61 4.52
N PHE A 16 -8.70 9.35 4.20
CA PHE A 16 -7.73 8.41 3.64
C PHE A 16 -7.17 8.89 2.30
N ALA A 17 -8.02 9.41 1.40
CA ALA A 17 -7.59 10.03 0.15
C ALA A 17 -6.67 11.25 0.40
N GLY A 18 -6.97 12.05 1.42
CA GLY A 18 -6.12 13.15 1.87
C GLY A 18 -4.72 12.66 2.27
N LYS A 19 -4.63 11.59 3.07
CA LYS A 19 -3.34 11.00 3.47
C LYS A 19 -2.53 10.47 2.29
N LEU A 20 -3.17 9.79 1.34
CA LEU A 20 -2.47 9.31 0.12
C LEU A 20 -1.96 10.48 -0.73
N THR A 21 -2.73 11.58 -0.80
CA THR A 21 -2.31 12.81 -1.50
C THR A 21 -1.13 13.48 -0.80
N GLU A 22 -1.17 13.60 0.53
CA GLU A 22 -0.06 14.15 1.33
C GLU A 22 1.21 13.32 1.12
N LEU A 23 1.10 12.00 1.17
CA LEU A 23 2.21 11.08 0.94
C LEU A 23 2.81 11.26 -0.45
N THR A 24 2.01 11.14 -1.52
CA THR A 24 2.57 11.18 -2.88
C THR A 24 3.13 12.54 -3.22
N ARG A 25 2.49 13.64 -2.77
CA ARG A 25 3.02 14.99 -2.99
C ARG A 25 4.27 15.28 -2.16
N GLY A 26 4.33 14.78 -0.93
CA GLY A 26 5.50 14.94 -0.06
C GLY A 26 6.69 14.09 -0.48
N VAL A 27 6.49 13.09 -1.34
CA VAL A 27 7.57 12.24 -1.88
C VAL A 27 7.94 12.61 -3.31
N LEU A 28 6.95 12.67 -4.21
CA LEU A 28 7.14 12.80 -5.66
C LEU A 28 6.93 14.22 -6.18
N GLY A 29 6.54 15.15 -5.32
CA GLY A 29 6.33 16.55 -5.65
C GLY A 29 4.86 16.97 -5.73
N LYS A 30 4.64 18.27 -5.51
CA LYS A 30 3.30 18.90 -5.39
C LYS A 30 2.39 18.69 -6.59
N ASP A 31 2.97 18.46 -7.78
CA ASP A 31 2.25 18.26 -9.03
C ASP A 31 1.69 16.82 -9.15
N SER A 32 2.02 15.94 -8.19
CA SER A 32 1.41 14.62 -8.12
C SER A 32 -0.13 14.74 -8.02
N PRO A 33 -0.87 13.94 -8.81
CA PRO A 33 -2.33 13.95 -8.80
C PRO A 33 -2.90 13.76 -7.40
N ARG A 34 -4.01 14.44 -7.13
CA ARG A 34 -4.76 14.28 -5.89
C ARG A 34 -5.54 12.96 -5.92
N PHE A 35 -5.67 12.33 -4.76
CA PHE A 35 -6.59 11.22 -4.55
C PHE A 35 -7.97 11.75 -4.18
N HIS A 36 -9.00 11.13 -4.76
CA HIS A 36 -10.40 11.42 -4.49
C HIS A 36 -11.09 10.16 -3.97
N ALA A 37 -12.14 10.36 -3.17
CA ALA A 37 -13.03 9.31 -2.69
C ALA A 37 -14.37 9.41 -3.42
N VAL A 38 -14.70 8.38 -4.19
CA VAL A 38 -15.92 8.28 -5.00
C VAL A 38 -16.80 7.15 -4.48
N ASN A 39 -18.03 7.48 -4.14
CA ASN A 39 -19.00 6.50 -3.65
C ASN A 39 -19.50 5.63 -4.81
N MET A 40 -19.32 4.32 -4.70
CA MET A 40 -19.72 3.30 -5.68
C MET A 40 -20.91 2.46 -5.19
N GLY A 41 -21.69 2.97 -4.24
CA GLY A 41 -22.79 2.27 -3.58
C GLY A 41 -22.32 1.35 -2.45
N LYS A 42 -21.83 0.15 -2.78
CA LYS A 42 -21.38 -0.83 -1.77
C LYS A 42 -19.99 -0.55 -1.20
N HIS A 43 -19.19 0.22 -1.92
CA HIS A 43 -17.81 0.56 -1.57
C HIS A 43 -17.55 2.03 -1.89
N VAL A 44 -16.51 2.60 -1.29
CA VAL A 44 -15.97 3.90 -1.68
C VAL A 44 -14.62 3.66 -2.36
N ARG A 45 -14.51 4.05 -3.63
CA ARG A 45 -13.25 3.98 -4.39
C ARG A 45 -12.38 5.17 -4.02
N VAL A 46 -11.14 4.92 -3.63
CA VAL A 46 -10.11 5.93 -3.37
C VAL A 46 -8.97 5.73 -4.37
N ALA A 47 -8.78 6.70 -5.27
CA ALA A 47 -7.79 6.63 -6.34
C ALA A 47 -7.38 8.04 -6.81
N ALA A 48 -6.25 8.14 -7.50
CA ALA A 48 -5.88 9.33 -8.26
C ALA A 48 -6.74 9.40 -9.54
N ILE A 49 -7.72 10.30 -9.55
CA ILE A 49 -8.68 10.48 -10.64
C ILE A 49 -8.89 11.97 -10.96
N SER A 50 -9.28 12.27 -12.19
CA SER A 50 -9.67 13.61 -12.61
C SER A 50 -11.10 13.94 -12.19
N ASP A 51 -11.53 15.18 -12.43
CA ASP A 51 -12.92 15.62 -12.18
C ASP A 51 -13.95 14.82 -13.00
N ASP A 52 -13.55 14.28 -14.16
CA ASP A 52 -14.36 13.35 -14.98
C ASP A 52 -14.28 11.89 -14.49
N GLU A 53 -13.78 11.66 -13.28
CA GLU A 53 -13.57 10.36 -12.64
C GLU A 53 -12.70 9.36 -13.42
N LYS A 54 -11.85 9.86 -14.33
CA LYS A 54 -10.88 9.05 -15.08
C LYS A 54 -9.60 8.88 -14.28
N TYR A 55 -8.99 7.70 -14.32
CA TYR A 55 -7.69 7.47 -13.69
C TYR A 55 -6.63 8.43 -14.22
N VAL A 56 -5.89 9.02 -13.29
CA VAL A 56 -4.73 9.86 -13.59
C VAL A 56 -3.49 9.13 -13.11
N PRO A 57 -2.59 8.71 -14.01
CA PRO A 57 -1.35 8.05 -13.60
C PRO A 57 -0.49 9.04 -12.81
N ILE A 58 0.12 8.55 -11.73
CA ILE A 58 1.04 9.35 -10.92
C ILE A 58 2.42 9.25 -11.57
N PRO A 59 2.98 10.34 -12.11
CA PRO A 59 4.29 10.31 -12.74
C PRO A 59 5.39 10.09 -11.70
N VAL A 60 6.36 9.25 -12.04
CA VAL A 60 7.56 9.01 -11.23
C VAL A 60 8.77 9.27 -12.11
N LYS A 61 9.62 10.18 -11.65
CA LYS A 61 10.78 10.65 -12.39
C LYS A 61 12.06 9.94 -11.96
N ILE A 62 12.98 9.79 -12.91
CA ILE A 62 14.36 9.37 -12.68
C ILE A 62 15.22 10.34 -13.49
N ASN A 63 16.07 11.12 -12.82
CA ASN A 63 16.91 12.16 -13.45
C ASN A 63 16.06 13.20 -14.21
N ASP A 64 15.05 13.74 -13.54
CA ASP A 64 14.09 14.77 -14.00
C ASP A 64 13.14 14.35 -15.13
N GLU A 65 13.28 13.14 -15.66
CA GLU A 65 12.42 12.60 -16.72
C GLU A 65 11.41 11.60 -16.18
N VAL A 66 10.16 11.69 -16.65
CA VAL A 66 9.13 10.71 -16.31
C VAL A 66 9.43 9.38 -16.99
N ARG A 67 9.91 8.41 -16.20
CA ARG A 67 10.24 7.06 -16.69
C ARG A 67 9.24 6.00 -16.25
N LEU A 68 8.47 6.30 -15.20
CA LEU A 68 7.56 5.36 -14.56
C LEU A 68 6.21 6.02 -14.25
N HIS A 69 5.16 5.21 -14.18
CA HIS A 69 3.87 5.63 -13.65
C HIS A 69 3.39 4.69 -12.56
N LEU A 70 2.79 5.26 -11.52
CA LEU A 70 2.02 4.52 -10.53
C LEU A 70 0.52 4.67 -10.79
N LEU A 71 -0.19 3.55 -10.76
CA LEU A 71 -1.64 3.52 -10.63
C LEU A 71 -1.97 2.95 -9.26
N VAL A 72 -2.68 3.73 -8.44
CA VAL A 72 -3.03 3.37 -7.07
C VAL A 72 -4.52 3.44 -6.89
N GLU A 73 -5.11 2.37 -6.36
CA GLU A 73 -6.54 2.27 -6.11
C GLU A 73 -6.84 1.46 -4.85
N HIS A 74 -7.81 1.93 -4.08
CA HIS A 74 -8.38 1.23 -2.94
C HIS A 74 -9.91 1.23 -3.03
N PHE A 75 -10.53 0.08 -2.79
CA PHE A 75 -11.96 -0.03 -2.54
C PHE A 75 -12.16 -0.18 -1.04
N CYS A 76 -12.77 0.83 -0.43
CA CYS A 76 -13.01 0.88 1.00
C CYS A 76 -14.45 0.46 1.31
N CYS A 77 -14.62 -0.26 2.41
CA CYS A 77 -15.90 -0.63 2.97
C CYS A 77 -15.81 -0.53 4.49
N TRP A 78 -16.93 -0.75 5.15
CA TRP A 78 -16.91 -1.04 6.58
C TRP A 78 -16.21 -2.38 6.87
N ASP A 79 -15.60 -2.47 8.05
CA ASP A 79 -15.22 -3.76 8.60
C ASP A 79 -16.46 -4.60 8.98
N GLY A 80 -16.27 -5.85 9.38
CA GLY A 80 -17.37 -6.77 9.66
C GLY A 80 -18.29 -6.31 10.80
N LYS A 81 -17.81 -5.40 11.65
CA LYS A 81 -18.54 -4.82 12.78
C LYS A 81 -19.07 -3.41 12.52
N THR A 82 -18.85 -2.85 11.32
CA THR A 82 -19.26 -1.47 10.97
C THR A 82 -18.70 -0.38 11.90
N GLU A 83 -17.49 -0.61 12.41
CA GLU A 83 -16.80 0.30 13.33
C GLU A 83 -15.64 1.03 12.66
N PHE A 84 -14.98 0.41 11.67
CA PHE A 84 -13.76 0.95 11.07
C PHE A 84 -13.81 0.93 9.54
N LEU A 85 -13.22 1.96 8.92
CA LEU A 85 -12.86 1.94 7.50
C LEU A 85 -11.90 0.77 7.26
N ALA A 86 -12.21 -0.06 6.28
CA ALA A 86 -11.41 -1.22 5.98
C ALA A 86 -11.29 -1.39 4.46
N THR A 87 -10.13 -1.85 4.00
CA THR A 87 -9.88 -2.07 2.57
C THR A 87 -10.47 -3.41 2.11
N ASP A 88 -11.35 -3.40 1.13
CA ASP A 88 -11.89 -4.60 0.48
C ASP A 88 -10.95 -5.09 -0.61
N LYS A 89 -10.45 -4.15 -1.42
CA LYS A 89 -9.47 -4.38 -2.46
C LYS A 89 -8.47 -3.24 -2.49
N SER A 90 -7.19 -3.53 -2.73
CA SER A 90 -6.21 -2.51 -3.08
C SER A 90 -5.30 -2.97 -4.19
N LEU A 91 -4.83 -2.00 -4.95
CA LEU A 91 -4.00 -2.19 -6.12
C LEU A 91 -2.97 -1.07 -6.19
N VAL A 92 -1.70 -1.45 -6.31
CA VAL A 92 -0.62 -0.56 -6.75
C VAL A 92 0.03 -1.20 -7.97
N LYS A 93 -0.06 -0.56 -9.13
CA LYS A 93 0.61 -0.99 -10.36
C LYS A 93 1.74 -0.04 -10.68
N LEU A 94 2.89 -0.60 -11.00
CA LEU A 94 4.02 0.14 -11.56
C LEU A 94 4.07 -0.12 -13.06
N HIS A 95 4.11 0.94 -13.85
CA HIS A 95 4.23 0.88 -15.30
C HIS A 95 5.50 1.57 -15.76
N TYR A 96 6.07 1.09 -16.86
CA TYR A 96 7.03 1.88 -17.64
C TYR A 96 6.28 2.98 -18.39
N ALA A 97 6.85 4.19 -18.46
CA ALA A 97 6.18 5.31 -19.13
C ALA A 97 5.93 5.01 -20.62
N GLY A 98 4.67 5.16 -21.05
CA GLY A 98 4.25 4.86 -22.43
C GLY A 98 3.94 3.37 -22.71
N VAL A 99 4.07 2.48 -21.73
CA VAL A 99 3.75 1.04 -21.86
C VAL A 99 2.49 0.71 -21.05
N PRO A 100 1.44 0.14 -21.67
CA PRO A 100 0.18 -0.15 -20.98
C PRO A 100 0.29 -1.35 -20.04
N GLU A 101 1.16 -2.33 -20.31
CA GLU A 101 1.39 -3.46 -19.43
C GLU A 101 2.13 -3.02 -18.15
N PRO A 102 1.68 -3.44 -16.95
CA PRO A 102 2.41 -3.16 -15.72
C PRO A 102 3.71 -3.96 -15.69
N LEU A 103 4.73 -3.43 -15.03
CA LEU A 103 5.95 -4.17 -14.64
C LEU A 103 5.68 -5.04 -13.41
N LEU A 104 5.06 -4.44 -12.40
CA LEU A 104 4.78 -5.05 -11.10
C LEU A 104 3.40 -4.64 -10.62
N ARG A 105 2.71 -5.54 -9.92
CA ARG A 105 1.42 -5.25 -9.27
C ARG A 105 1.44 -5.77 -7.85
N TRP A 106 1.23 -4.88 -6.88
CA TRP A 106 0.92 -5.23 -5.50
C TRP A 106 -0.58 -5.19 -5.32
N GLU A 107 -1.16 -6.33 -4.96
CA GLU A 107 -2.59 -6.50 -4.90
C GLU A 107 -3.01 -7.08 -3.56
N TYR A 108 -4.19 -6.66 -3.14
CA TYR A 108 -4.89 -7.26 -2.02
C TYR A 108 -6.37 -7.36 -2.33
N VAL A 109 -6.95 -8.52 -2.08
CA VAL A 109 -8.39 -8.78 -2.18
C VAL A 109 -8.82 -9.52 -0.93
N ARG A 110 -9.68 -8.87 -0.14
CA ARG A 110 -10.10 -9.32 1.19
C ARG A 110 -10.66 -10.74 1.24
N THR A 111 -11.36 -11.16 0.18
CA THR A 111 -12.11 -12.41 0.13
C THR A 111 -11.33 -13.55 -0.52
N TRP A 112 -10.13 -13.29 -1.02
CA TRP A 112 -9.33 -14.29 -1.72
C TRP A 112 -8.57 -15.17 -0.73
N GLN A 113 -8.66 -16.48 -0.96
CA GLN A 113 -7.86 -17.52 -0.28
C GLN A 113 -7.02 -18.31 -1.28
N ASN A 114 -7.47 -18.42 -2.54
CA ASN A 114 -6.70 -18.96 -3.64
C ASN A 114 -7.07 -18.20 -4.95
N PRO A 115 -6.18 -17.37 -5.51
CA PRO A 115 -4.81 -17.07 -5.05
C PRO A 115 -4.77 -16.36 -3.68
N PRO A 116 -3.60 -16.18 -3.05
CA PRO A 116 -3.48 -15.53 -1.74
C PRO A 116 -4.14 -14.15 -1.70
N GLY A 117 -4.65 -13.77 -0.53
CA GLY A 117 -5.36 -12.50 -0.36
C GLY A 117 -4.49 -11.28 -0.60
N ALA A 118 -3.19 -11.36 -0.31
CA ALA A 118 -2.18 -10.34 -0.63
C ALA A 118 -1.06 -10.95 -1.46
N HIS A 119 -0.73 -10.35 -2.60
CA HIS A 119 0.24 -10.93 -3.52
C HIS A 119 0.94 -9.87 -4.38
N VAL A 120 2.05 -10.30 -4.99
CA VAL A 120 2.75 -9.53 -6.01
C VAL A 120 2.69 -10.29 -7.33
N GLN A 121 2.31 -9.62 -8.41
CA GLN A 121 2.43 -10.15 -9.76
C GLN A 121 3.58 -9.45 -10.48
N VAL A 122 4.45 -10.26 -11.09
CA VAL A 122 5.61 -9.79 -11.85
C VAL A 122 5.34 -10.06 -13.32
N HIS A 123 5.22 -8.98 -14.08
CA HIS A 123 5.04 -9.01 -15.54
C HIS A 123 6.32 -8.59 -16.26
N ALA A 124 7.20 -7.85 -15.57
CA ALA A 124 8.33 -7.19 -16.14
C ALA A 124 9.26 -8.13 -16.92
N HIS A 125 9.62 -7.74 -18.14
CA HIS A 125 10.65 -8.42 -18.90
C HIS A 125 12.04 -8.02 -18.40
N ARG A 126 13.01 -8.91 -18.64
CA ARG A 126 14.42 -8.68 -18.25
C ARG A 126 14.95 -7.34 -18.76
N ASP A 127 14.58 -6.95 -19.98
CA ASP A 127 15.20 -5.82 -20.66
C ASP A 127 14.71 -4.47 -20.13
N GLU A 128 13.40 -4.33 -19.86
CA GLU A 128 12.81 -3.12 -19.26
C GLU A 128 13.42 -2.83 -17.89
N MET A 129 13.57 -3.87 -17.06
CA MET A 129 14.08 -3.75 -15.71
C MET A 129 15.59 -3.52 -15.68
N ALA A 130 16.34 -4.19 -16.56
CA ALA A 130 17.77 -3.94 -16.71
C ALA A 130 18.06 -2.51 -17.19
N TYR A 131 17.18 -1.94 -18.03
CA TYR A 131 17.28 -0.55 -18.47
C TYR A 131 17.02 0.43 -17.31
N LEU A 132 15.95 0.25 -16.53
CA LEU A 132 15.66 1.10 -15.37
C LEU A 132 16.79 1.09 -14.34
N LEU A 133 17.36 -0.08 -14.06
CA LEU A 133 18.50 -0.21 -13.15
C LEU A 133 19.76 0.49 -13.67
N ARG A 134 19.92 0.64 -14.99
CA ARG A 134 21.03 1.42 -15.57
C ARG A 134 20.82 2.93 -15.52
N LEU A 135 19.57 3.40 -15.62
CA LEU A 135 19.25 4.83 -15.47
C LEU A 135 19.45 5.31 -14.03
N ALA A 136 19.23 4.43 -13.07
CA ALA A 136 19.35 4.69 -11.64
C ALA A 136 20.81 4.77 -11.19
N GLU A 137 21.50 5.89 -11.45
CA GLU A 137 22.93 6.07 -11.17
C GLU A 137 23.32 5.72 -9.71
N ASN A 138 22.42 6.01 -8.76
CA ASN A 138 22.61 5.76 -7.33
C ASN A 138 21.64 4.69 -6.75
N GLY A 139 20.97 3.95 -7.64
CA GLY A 139 20.03 2.87 -7.28
C GLY A 139 20.76 1.62 -6.78
N ARG A 140 20.00 0.55 -6.53
CA ARG A 140 20.60 -0.77 -6.26
C ARG A 140 20.78 -1.53 -7.57
N PRO A 141 21.85 -2.34 -7.69
CA PRO A 141 22.90 -2.58 -6.68
C PRO A 141 23.97 -1.47 -6.60
N ARG A 142 24.24 -0.96 -5.38
CA ARG A 142 25.27 0.09 -5.10
C ARG A 142 26.71 -0.39 -5.36
N ALA A 143 26.95 -1.69 -5.24
CA ALA A 143 28.23 -2.31 -5.53
C ALA A 143 28.08 -3.12 -6.83
N GLY A 144 28.60 -2.61 -7.94
CA GLY A 144 28.82 -3.46 -9.10
C GLY A 144 27.87 -3.30 -10.28
N LEU A 145 27.35 -2.10 -10.56
CA LEU A 145 27.47 -1.60 -11.94
C LEU A 145 28.96 -1.37 -12.23
N ARG A 146 29.77 -2.46 -12.22
CA ARG A 146 30.91 -2.51 -13.12
C ARG A 146 30.32 -2.14 -14.47
N ARG A 147 30.87 -1.13 -15.15
CA ARG A 147 30.34 -0.64 -16.43
C ARG A 147 30.03 -1.78 -17.43
N ASP A 148 30.64 -2.95 -17.24
CA ASP A 148 30.49 -4.17 -18.04
C ASP A 148 29.54 -5.28 -17.52
N ARG A 149 28.82 -5.11 -16.39
CA ARG A 149 27.86 -6.13 -15.91
C ARG A 149 26.41 -5.70 -16.13
N MET A 150 25.66 -6.50 -16.89
CA MET A 150 24.22 -6.28 -17.09
C MET A 150 23.44 -6.62 -15.81
N PRO A 151 22.64 -5.68 -15.27
CA PRO A 151 21.78 -5.96 -14.12
C PRO A 151 20.79 -7.08 -14.42
N ARG A 152 20.44 -7.88 -13.41
CA ARG A 152 19.46 -8.96 -13.54
C ARG A 152 18.20 -8.66 -12.75
N LEU A 153 17.05 -9.06 -13.27
CA LEU A 153 15.77 -8.98 -12.57
C LEU A 153 15.81 -9.66 -11.18
N SER A 154 16.59 -10.75 -11.06
CA SER A 154 16.80 -11.48 -9.82
C SER A 154 17.50 -10.68 -8.71
N GLU A 155 18.10 -9.54 -9.04
CA GLU A 155 18.77 -8.66 -8.06
C GLU A 155 17.81 -7.65 -7.43
N MET A 156 16.55 -7.61 -7.91
CA MET A 156 15.52 -6.69 -7.42
C MET A 156 14.85 -7.21 -6.16
N HIS A 157 14.67 -6.32 -5.19
CA HIS A 157 14.06 -6.64 -3.90
C HIS A 157 12.63 -6.09 -3.83
N VAL A 158 11.67 -6.85 -4.34
CA VAL A 158 10.24 -6.47 -4.31
C VAL A 158 9.69 -6.55 -2.88
N PRO A 159 9.10 -5.48 -2.33
CA PRO A 159 8.54 -5.51 -0.99
C PRO A 159 7.29 -6.39 -0.91
N VAL A 160 7.19 -7.13 0.21
CA VAL A 160 6.02 -7.93 0.60
C VAL A 160 5.38 -7.42 1.91
N GLY A 161 5.70 -6.17 2.30
CA GLY A 161 5.12 -5.48 3.46
C GLY A 161 5.89 -5.63 4.76
N GLY A 162 7.18 -5.92 4.63
CA GLY A 162 8.10 -6.09 5.75
C GLY A 162 7.90 -7.42 6.44
N HIS A 163 8.23 -7.47 7.74
CA HIS A 163 8.27 -8.72 8.48
C HIS A 163 6.90 -9.28 8.89
N ARG A 164 5.83 -8.47 8.86
CA ARG A 164 4.57 -8.83 9.53
C ARG A 164 3.28 -8.48 8.78
N MET A 165 3.36 -7.66 7.75
CA MET A 165 2.18 -7.02 7.18
C MET A 165 2.26 -7.05 5.66
N ARG A 166 1.17 -6.74 4.96
CA ARG A 166 1.17 -6.57 3.50
C ARG A 166 1.80 -5.23 3.07
N PRO A 167 2.25 -5.11 1.81
CA PRO A 167 2.78 -3.86 1.25
C PRO A 167 1.76 -2.73 1.31
N CYS A 168 2.23 -1.55 1.68
CA CYS A 168 1.53 -0.28 1.52
C CYS A 168 2.17 0.56 0.41
N LEU A 169 1.56 1.71 0.07
CA LEU A 169 2.12 2.58 -0.97
C LEU A 169 3.50 3.12 -0.57
N GLU A 170 3.71 3.37 0.72
CA GLU A 170 4.96 3.78 1.33
C GLU A 170 6.07 2.76 1.06
N ASP A 171 5.77 1.45 1.18
CA ASP A 171 6.73 0.38 0.86
C ASP A 171 7.11 0.39 -0.62
N VAL A 172 6.15 0.68 -1.51
CA VAL A 172 6.39 0.78 -2.95
C VAL A 172 7.25 2.00 -3.26
N LEU A 173 6.97 3.17 -2.67
CA LEU A 173 7.79 4.38 -2.85
C LEU A 173 9.22 4.18 -2.33
N LEU A 174 9.39 3.53 -1.17
CA LEU A 174 10.71 3.16 -0.65
C LEU A 174 11.46 2.20 -1.57
N PHE A 175 10.75 1.23 -2.15
CA PHE A 175 11.28 0.33 -3.16
C PHE A 175 11.76 1.09 -4.40
N LEU A 176 10.93 1.98 -4.95
CA LEU A 176 11.29 2.78 -6.12
C LEU A 176 12.52 3.64 -5.87
N TYR A 177 12.62 4.27 -4.69
CA TYR A 177 13.81 5.03 -4.33
C TYR A 177 15.04 4.12 -4.15
N ARG A 178 14.90 2.98 -3.48
CA ARG A 178 16.02 2.09 -3.18
C ARG A 178 16.57 1.40 -4.42
N GLU A 179 15.69 0.91 -5.30
CA GLU A 179 16.08 0.16 -6.48
C GLU A 179 16.36 1.08 -7.68
N PHE A 180 15.53 2.10 -7.92
CA PHE A 180 15.61 2.94 -9.12
C PHE A 180 16.06 4.38 -8.87
N HIS A 181 16.34 4.77 -7.62
CA HIS A 181 16.77 6.12 -7.27
C HIS A 181 15.89 7.22 -7.89
N ILE A 182 14.57 7.05 -7.78
CA ILE A 182 13.62 8.04 -8.28
C ILE A 182 13.86 9.42 -7.64
N ASP A 183 13.46 10.46 -8.37
CA ASP A 183 13.53 11.82 -7.87
C ASP A 183 12.53 12.00 -6.72
N THR A 184 12.94 12.74 -5.70
CA THR A 184 12.15 12.93 -4.48
C THR A 184 12.26 14.34 -3.93
N GLU A 185 11.21 14.85 -3.31
CA GLU A 185 11.20 16.15 -2.63
C GLU A 185 12.12 16.19 -1.40
N PRO A 186 12.66 17.36 -1.01
CA PRO A 186 13.32 17.53 0.27
C PRO A 186 12.44 17.08 1.45
N GLY A 187 12.99 16.33 2.39
CA GLY A 187 12.25 15.85 3.57
C GLY A 187 11.34 14.63 3.32
N TRP A 188 11.32 14.06 2.12
CA TRP A 188 10.46 12.90 1.78
C TRP A 188 10.58 11.72 2.75
N ARG A 189 11.77 11.52 3.35
CA ARG A 189 12.03 10.42 4.29
C ARG A 189 11.16 10.53 5.53
N ASP A 190 10.98 11.73 6.05
CA ASP A 190 10.17 11.97 7.25
C ASP A 190 8.69 11.79 6.94
N VAL A 191 8.25 12.22 5.74
CA VAL A 191 6.90 11.98 5.22
C VAL A 191 6.62 10.48 5.15
N VAL A 192 7.50 9.72 4.49
CA VAL A 192 7.35 8.26 4.39
C VAL A 192 7.37 7.60 5.76
N ALA A 193 8.30 7.98 6.64
CA ALA A 193 8.42 7.37 7.97
C ALA A 193 7.15 7.57 8.81
N LYS A 194 6.61 8.80 8.82
CA LYS A 194 5.35 9.14 9.50
C LYS A 194 4.19 8.28 8.97
N HIS A 195 3.98 8.29 7.66
CA HIS A 195 2.87 7.59 7.03
C HIS A 195 2.97 6.06 7.19
N LEU A 196 4.18 5.51 7.04
CA LEU A 196 4.45 4.10 7.24
C LEU A 196 4.16 3.68 8.69
N ALA A 197 4.58 4.48 9.68
CA ALA A 197 4.31 4.20 11.09
C ALA A 197 2.80 4.20 11.38
N GLU A 198 2.07 5.21 10.90
CA GLU A 198 0.61 5.28 11.03
C GLU A 198 -0.07 4.05 10.43
N TRP A 199 0.32 3.67 9.19
CA TRP A 199 -0.22 2.50 8.52
C TRP A 199 0.03 1.20 9.32
N ARG A 200 1.27 0.98 9.76
CA ARG A 200 1.64 -0.24 10.50
C ARG A 200 0.90 -0.34 11.83
N LEU A 201 0.69 0.77 12.54
CA LEU A 201 -0.10 0.79 13.77
C LEU A 201 -1.58 0.47 13.51
N VAL A 202 -2.17 0.96 12.40
CA VAL A 202 -3.55 0.62 12.02
C VAL A 202 -3.69 -0.86 11.66
N GLN A 203 -2.73 -1.44 10.93
CA GLN A 203 -2.73 -2.88 10.62
C GLN A 203 -2.56 -3.72 11.89
N LEU A 204 -1.67 -3.33 12.80
CA LEU A 204 -1.50 -4.01 14.10
C LEU A 204 -2.79 -4.00 14.91
N LYS A 205 -3.46 -2.85 15.05
CA LYS A 205 -4.76 -2.76 15.74
C LYS A 205 -5.81 -3.66 15.11
N SER A 206 -5.78 -3.82 13.78
CA SER A 206 -6.68 -4.73 13.07
C SER A 206 -6.36 -6.19 13.38
N ALA A 207 -5.09 -6.59 13.35
CA ALA A 207 -4.67 -7.94 13.73
C ALA A 207 -5.00 -8.28 15.20
N VAL A 208 -4.87 -7.32 16.12
CA VAL A 208 -5.30 -7.49 17.52
C VAL A 208 -6.79 -7.73 17.63
N ARG A 209 -7.62 -7.08 16.81
CA ARG A 209 -9.08 -7.34 16.79
C ARG A 209 -9.43 -8.72 16.22
N ASP A 210 -8.60 -9.24 15.33
CA ASP A 210 -8.75 -10.57 14.75
C ASP A 210 -8.37 -11.68 15.74
N ALA A 211 -7.40 -11.45 16.63
CA ALA A 211 -6.96 -12.40 17.65
C ALA A 211 -6.67 -11.73 19.02
N PRO A 212 -7.70 -11.23 19.72
CA PRO A 212 -7.50 -10.44 20.93
C PRO A 212 -6.91 -11.26 22.09
N GLU A 213 -7.22 -12.54 22.22
CA GLU A 213 -6.66 -13.39 23.26
C GLU A 213 -5.14 -13.55 23.15
N ALA A 214 -4.61 -13.75 21.93
CA ALA A 214 -3.17 -13.83 21.67
C ALA A 214 -2.47 -12.50 22.01
N ALA A 215 -3.12 -11.36 21.74
CA ALA A 215 -2.60 -10.06 22.13
C ALA A 215 -2.59 -9.89 23.66
N VAL A 216 -3.64 -10.32 24.36
CA VAL A 216 -3.73 -10.26 25.83
C VAL A 216 -2.67 -11.14 26.50
N GLU A 217 -2.40 -12.33 25.97
CA GLU A 217 -1.34 -13.21 26.45
C GLU A 217 0.02 -12.51 26.40
N VAL A 218 0.41 -11.99 25.22
CA VAL A 218 1.68 -11.27 25.05
C VAL A 218 1.76 -10.04 25.96
N LEU A 219 0.66 -9.28 26.11
CA LEU A 219 0.66 -8.11 27.00
C LEU A 219 0.88 -8.49 28.47
N ARG A 220 0.28 -9.59 28.94
CA ARG A 220 0.51 -10.09 30.30
C ARG A 220 1.96 -10.54 30.49
N ASP A 221 2.55 -11.20 29.50
CA ASP A 221 3.97 -11.61 29.54
C ASP A 221 4.92 -10.40 29.58
N LEU A 222 4.53 -9.29 28.96
CA LEU A 222 5.25 -8.01 29.04
C LEU A 222 5.00 -7.26 30.36
N GLY A 223 4.22 -7.81 31.28
CA GLY A 223 3.95 -7.22 32.60
C GLY A 223 2.78 -6.25 32.64
N TYR A 224 1.93 -6.19 31.61
CA TYR A 224 0.71 -5.38 31.65
C TYR A 224 -0.39 -6.08 32.45
N GLU A 225 -1.01 -5.34 33.37
CA GLU A 225 -2.26 -5.75 33.99
C GLU A 225 -3.43 -5.55 33.00
N ILE A 226 -4.11 -6.64 32.64
CA ILE A 226 -5.23 -6.62 31.68
C ILE A 226 -6.53 -7.01 32.37
N VAL A 227 -7.47 -6.07 32.42
CA VAL A 227 -8.85 -6.30 32.86
C VAL A 227 -9.70 -6.68 31.66
N GLY A 228 -10.19 -7.92 31.64
CA GLY A 228 -11.06 -8.42 30.58
C GLY A 228 -12.44 -7.74 30.58
N PRO A 229 -13.19 -7.80 29.46
CA PRO A 229 -14.53 -7.24 29.41
C PRO A 229 -15.48 -8.02 30.35
N LYS A 230 -16.43 -7.30 30.98
CA LYS A 230 -17.44 -7.91 31.87
C LYS A 230 -18.36 -8.90 31.12
N VAL A 231 -18.57 -8.66 29.83
CA VAL A 231 -19.32 -9.52 28.92
C VAL A 231 -18.40 -9.83 27.75
N VAL A 232 -18.16 -11.12 27.49
CA VAL A 232 -17.33 -11.55 26.36
C VAL A 232 -18.13 -11.32 25.08
N PRO A 233 -17.67 -10.46 24.16
CA PRO A 233 -18.37 -10.28 22.89
C PRO A 233 -18.33 -11.58 22.07
N PRO A 234 -19.34 -11.83 21.21
CA PRO A 234 -19.32 -12.98 20.33
C PRO A 234 -18.03 -12.97 19.49
N ARG A 235 -17.35 -14.11 19.48
CA ARG A 235 -16.07 -14.27 18.77
C ARG A 235 -16.32 -14.32 17.26
N PRO A 236 -15.43 -13.74 16.45
CA PRO A 236 -15.42 -14.05 15.04
C PRO A 236 -15.19 -15.55 14.85
N ASP A 237 -15.93 -16.14 13.92
CA ASP A 237 -15.74 -17.52 13.47
C ASP A 237 -14.27 -17.71 13.05
N PRO A 238 -13.48 -18.61 13.68
CA PRO A 238 -12.06 -18.78 13.40
C PRO A 238 -11.76 -19.00 11.92
N ASP A 239 -12.64 -19.70 11.20
CA ASP A 239 -12.50 -19.97 9.76
C ASP A 239 -12.70 -18.70 8.91
N LYS A 240 -13.26 -17.64 9.49
CA LYS A 240 -13.49 -16.34 8.87
C LYS A 240 -12.50 -15.27 9.36
N VAL A 241 -11.59 -15.62 10.27
CA VAL A 241 -10.56 -14.69 10.74
C VAL A 241 -9.42 -14.61 9.72
N LYS A 242 -9.33 -13.46 9.07
CA LYS A 242 -8.40 -13.22 7.95
C LYS A 242 -6.92 -13.33 8.35
N LEU A 243 -6.59 -13.11 9.62
CA LEU A 243 -5.24 -13.28 10.14
C LEU A 243 -4.68 -14.69 9.87
N PHE A 244 -5.54 -15.70 9.77
CA PHE A 244 -5.17 -17.10 9.57
C PHE A 244 -5.43 -17.59 8.14
N TRP A 245 -5.85 -16.71 7.24
CA TRP A 245 -6.04 -17.07 5.84
C TRP A 245 -4.68 -17.14 5.11
N PRO A 246 -4.53 -18.07 4.15
CA PRO A 246 -3.28 -18.28 3.42
C PRO A 246 -2.88 -17.12 2.48
#